data_AF-A0A0C3JEE5-F1
#
_entry.id   AF-A0A0C3JEE5-F1
#
_cell.length_a   1.000
_cell.length_b   1.000
_cell.length_c   1.000
_cell.angle_alpha   90.00
_cell.angle_beta   90.00
_cell.angle_gamma   90.00
#
_symmetry.space_group_name_H-M   'P 1'
#
loop_
_entity.id
_entity.type
_entity.pdbx_description
1 polymer ?
#
loop_
_entity_poly.entity_id
_entity_poly.type
_entity_poly.pdbx_seq_one_letter_code
_entity_poly.pdbx_strand_id
1 'polypeptide(L)'
;FNPDTMVSSNLPTQLAKYAIKKIEAFKFIHMWYLTQEGLLKAAQMVRCLEENNTLAITQASEGNITLCMANSLTASKNAKPDHTLTFTEYTYAKNHFLMCIQNTGWGNQLVDALNWFFH
;
A
#
# COMPACT_ATOMS: atom_id res chain seq x y z
N PHE A 1 -36.83 -7.09 -0.50
CA PHE A 1 -35.60 -7.26 0.31
C PHE A 1 -35.07 -8.65 0.06
N ASN A 2 -33.92 -8.78 -0.59
CA ASN A 2 -33.27 -10.07 -0.83
C ASN A 2 -32.12 -10.22 0.19
N PRO A 3 -32.19 -11.16 1.14
CA PRO A 3 -31.17 -11.34 2.17
C PRO A 3 -29.86 -11.95 1.64
N ASP A 4 -29.82 -12.44 0.40
CA ASP A 4 -28.64 -13.10 -0.18
C ASP A 4 -27.65 -12.15 -0.85
N THR A 5 -27.89 -10.84 -0.78
CA THR A 5 -26.87 -9.85 -1.15
C THR A 5 -26.08 -9.48 0.10
N MET A 6 -25.37 -10.45 0.68
CA MET A 6 -24.16 -10.12 1.43
C MET A 6 -23.27 -9.38 0.43
N VAL A 7 -23.25 -8.04 0.54
CA VAL A 7 -22.23 -7.22 -0.08
C VAL A 7 -20.93 -7.80 0.43
N SER A 8 -20.27 -8.61 -0.40
CA SER A 8 -18.91 -9.04 -0.18
C SER A 8 -18.13 -7.74 -0.12
N SER A 9 -17.93 -7.25 1.10
CA SER A 9 -17.08 -6.11 1.40
C SER A 9 -15.65 -6.61 1.25
N ASN A 10 -15.32 -7.04 0.03
CA ASN A 10 -13.98 -7.40 -0.39
C ASN A 10 -13.23 -6.06 -0.50
N LEU A 11 -12.93 -5.48 0.67
CA LEU A 11 -12.11 -4.30 0.77
C LEU A 11 -10.81 -4.68 0.06
N PRO A 12 -10.40 -3.95 -0.99
CA PRO A 12 -9.19 -4.29 -1.70
C PRO A 12 -8.05 -4.28 -0.68
N THR A 13 -7.47 -5.43 -0.41
CA THR A 13 -6.44 -5.59 0.61
C THR A 13 -5.04 -5.37 0.03
N GLN A 14 -4.96 -5.23 -1.29
CA GLN A 14 -3.68 -5.16 -1.98
C GLN A 14 -3.09 -3.76 -1.91
N LEU A 15 -2.01 -3.61 -1.14
CA LEU A 15 -1.18 -2.41 -1.19
C LEU A 15 -0.48 -2.30 -2.54
N ALA A 16 -0.19 -1.05 -2.93
CA ALA A 16 0.70 -0.79 -4.05
C ALA A 16 2.09 -1.40 -3.78
N LYS A 17 2.70 -2.04 -4.79
CA LYS A 17 4.06 -2.62 -4.69
C LYS A 17 5.09 -1.58 -4.20
N TYR A 18 4.96 -0.33 -4.65
CA TYR A 18 5.75 0.80 -4.13
C TYR A 18 5.69 0.93 -2.61
N ALA A 19 4.48 0.90 -2.03
CA ALA A 19 4.28 1.03 -0.59
C ALA A 19 4.84 -0.18 0.16
N ILE A 20 4.63 -1.39 -0.34
CA ILE A 20 5.20 -2.63 0.22
C ILE A 20 6.72 -2.52 0.29
N LYS A 21 7.38 -2.16 -0.82
CA LYS A 21 8.84 -2.04 -0.86
C LYS A 21 9.41 -0.98 0.08
N LYS A 22 8.67 0.10 0.31
CA LYS A 22 9.07 1.12 1.27
C LYS A 22 8.91 0.64 2.72
N ILE A 23 7.82 -0.08 3.03
CA ILE A 23 7.61 -0.69 4.35
C ILE A 23 8.69 -1.72 4.64
N GLU A 24 8.97 -2.64 3.70
CA GLU A 24 10.05 -3.64 3.83
C GLU A 24 11.42 -2.98 4.07
N ALA A 25 11.66 -1.81 3.46
CA ALA A 25 12.92 -1.08 3.58
C ALA A 25 12.97 -0.08 4.76
N PHE A 26 11.98 -0.09 5.67
CA PHE A 26 11.89 0.87 6.78
C PHE A 26 11.95 2.33 6.32
N LYS A 27 11.34 2.63 5.16
CA LYS A 27 11.31 3.97 4.57
C LYS A 27 9.95 4.62 4.75
N PHE A 28 9.97 5.95 4.79
CA PHE A 28 8.76 6.76 4.82
C PHE A 28 7.84 6.46 3.62
N ILE A 29 6.54 6.40 3.91
CA ILE A 29 5.44 6.36 2.95
C ILE A 29 4.36 7.34 3.37
N HIS A 30 3.70 7.96 2.40
CA HIS A 30 2.49 8.72 2.66
C HIS A 30 1.36 7.78 3.12
N MET A 31 0.59 8.21 4.12
CA MET A 31 -0.51 7.41 4.67
C MET A 31 -1.62 7.18 3.64
N TRP A 32 -1.70 8.04 2.60
CA TRP A 32 -2.64 7.86 1.49
C TRP A 32 -2.61 6.46 0.88
N TYR A 33 -1.44 5.81 0.75
CA TYR A 33 -1.33 4.46 0.18
C TYR A 33 -2.07 3.38 0.98
N LEU A 34 -2.33 3.65 2.26
CA LEU A 34 -2.99 2.75 3.20
C LEU A 34 -4.46 3.14 3.44
N THR A 35 -4.93 4.23 2.82
CA THR A 35 -6.35 4.58 2.80
C THR A 35 -7.13 3.65 1.87
N GLN A 36 -8.45 3.61 2.04
CA GLN A 36 -9.32 2.86 1.12
C GLN A 36 -9.17 3.33 -0.34
N GLU A 37 -9.00 4.64 -0.58
CA GLU A 37 -8.73 5.19 -1.90
C GLU A 37 -7.42 4.65 -2.49
N GLY A 38 -6.34 4.69 -1.70
CA GLY A 38 -5.02 4.18 -2.09
C GLY A 38 -5.06 2.70 -2.46
N LEU A 39 -5.73 1.89 -1.64
CA LEU A 39 -5.90 0.45 -1.87
C LEU A 39 -6.74 0.16 -3.12
N LEU A 40 -7.83 0.90 -3.34
CA LEU A 40 -8.63 0.80 -4.56
C LEU A 40 -7.82 1.13 -5.81
N LYS A 41 -7.00 2.18 -5.76
CA LYS A 41 -6.12 2.57 -6.86
C LYS A 41 -5.05 1.51 -7.14
N ALA A 42 -4.49 0.91 -6.10
CA ALA A 42 -3.54 -0.19 -6.25
C ALA A 42 -4.20 -1.41 -6.93
N ALA A 43 -5.38 -1.82 -6.48
CA ALA A 43 -6.12 -2.93 -7.09
C ALA A 43 -6.53 -2.66 -8.55
N GLN A 44 -6.99 -1.45 -8.87
CA GLN A 44 -7.29 -1.04 -10.24
C GLN A 44 -6.06 -1.16 -11.14
N MET A 45 -4.91 -0.69 -10.65
CA MET A 45 -3.66 -0.73 -11.38
C MET A 45 -3.19 -2.17 -11.67
N VAL A 46 -3.35 -3.08 -10.70
CA VAL A 46 -3.03 -4.51 -10.90
C VAL A 46 -3.90 -5.11 -12.01
N ARG A 47 -5.23 -4.89 -11.96
CA ARG A 47 -6.16 -5.38 -12.99
C ARG A 47 -5.86 -4.82 -14.37
N CYS A 48 -5.72 -3.50 -14.51
CA CYS A 48 -5.38 -2.88 -15.79
C CYS A 48 -4.05 -3.44 -16.34
N LEU A 49 -3.13 -3.84 -15.48
CA LEU A 49 -1.83 -4.33 -15.91
C LEU A 49 -1.86 -5.80 -16.34
N GLU A 50 -2.67 -6.64 -15.68
CA GLU A 50 -2.98 -8.01 -16.13
C GLU A 50 -3.63 -8.00 -17.52
N GLU A 51 -4.51 -7.03 -17.78
CA GLU A 51 -5.19 -6.89 -19.07
C GLU A 51 -4.27 -6.37 -20.19
N ASN A 52 -3.27 -5.54 -19.88
CA ASN A 52 -2.44 -4.83 -20.87
C ASN A 52 -1.00 -5.36 -21.04
N ASN A 53 -0.59 -6.43 -20.33
CA ASN A 53 0.72 -7.11 -20.46
C ASN A 53 1.97 -6.20 -20.51
N THR A 54 1.91 -5.02 -19.88
CA THR A 54 2.96 -4.00 -20.04
C THR A 54 4.09 -4.20 -19.03
N LEU A 55 5.19 -4.83 -19.44
CA LEU A 55 6.40 -4.98 -18.62
C LEU A 55 7.37 -3.83 -18.89
N ALA A 56 8.03 -3.30 -17.85
CA ALA A 56 9.21 -2.46 -18.04
C ALA A 56 10.49 -3.17 -17.59
N ILE A 57 11.59 -2.65 -18.08
CA ILE A 57 12.92 -3.06 -17.72
C ILE A 57 13.45 -2.05 -16.71
N THR A 58 13.84 -2.53 -15.52
CA THR A 58 14.45 -1.71 -14.48
C THR A 58 15.80 -2.28 -14.09
N GLN A 59 16.79 -1.42 -13.84
CA GLN A 59 18.10 -1.81 -13.37
C GLN A 59 18.09 -1.93 -11.84
N ALA A 60 18.41 -3.12 -11.32
CA ALA A 60 18.63 -3.33 -9.89
C ALA A 60 19.99 -2.75 -9.46
N SER A 61 20.14 -2.46 -8.17
CA SER A 61 21.30 -1.77 -7.59
C SER A 61 22.65 -2.48 -7.80
N GLU A 62 22.64 -3.76 -8.19
CA GLU A 62 23.82 -4.61 -8.36
C GLU A 62 24.16 -4.91 -9.83
N GLY A 63 23.62 -4.12 -10.78
CA GLY A 63 23.92 -4.29 -12.22
C GLY A 63 23.09 -5.35 -12.93
N ASN A 64 22.22 -6.08 -12.19
CA ASN A 64 21.27 -7.00 -12.77
C ASN A 64 20.07 -6.24 -13.37
N ILE A 65 19.68 -6.61 -14.58
CA ILE A 65 18.48 -6.09 -15.25
C ILE A 65 17.31 -6.98 -14.86
N THR A 66 16.25 -6.40 -14.30
CA THR A 66 15.04 -7.14 -13.91
C THR A 66 13.84 -6.61 -14.69
N LEU A 67 13.00 -7.53 -15.17
CA LEU A 67 11.68 -7.18 -15.68
C LEU A 67 10.77 -6.89 -14.49
N CYS A 68 10.30 -5.66 -14.40
CA CYS A 68 9.37 -5.22 -13.39
C CYS A 68 8.18 -4.56 -14.05
N MET A 69 7.02 -4.76 -13.45
CA MET A 69 5.78 -4.11 -13.87
C MET A 69 5.97 -2.59 -13.90
N ALA A 70 5.79 -1.97 -15.08
CA ALA A 70 6.35 -0.66 -15.46
C ALA A 70 6.13 0.48 -14.47
N ASN A 71 4.97 0.47 -13.83
CA ASN A 71 4.53 1.55 -12.96
C ASN A 71 4.56 1.15 -11.48
N SER A 72 4.87 -0.10 -11.16
CA SER A 72 4.60 -0.67 -9.83
C SER A 72 5.57 -0.22 -8.73
N LEU A 73 6.72 0.33 -9.11
CA LEU A 73 7.80 0.75 -8.20
C LEU A 73 7.94 2.26 -8.08
N THR A 74 7.10 3.04 -8.75
CA THR A 74 7.12 4.51 -8.67
C THR A 74 6.00 5.03 -7.76
N ALA A 75 6.19 6.22 -7.22
CA ALA A 75 5.16 6.88 -6.44
C ALA A 75 3.95 7.21 -7.34
N SER A 76 2.74 6.96 -6.82
CA SER A 76 1.49 7.35 -7.46
C SER A 76 1.40 8.88 -7.54
N LYS A 77 1.04 9.40 -8.72
CA LYS A 77 0.69 10.81 -8.91
C LYS A 77 -0.53 11.27 -8.10
N ASN A 78 -1.33 10.31 -7.62
CA ASN A 78 -2.51 10.58 -6.78
C ASN A 78 -2.16 10.57 -5.29
N ALA A 79 -0.90 10.30 -4.91
CA ALA A 79 -0.50 10.30 -3.52
C ALA A 79 -0.72 11.68 -2.90
N LYS A 80 -1.46 11.70 -1.80
CA LYS A 80 -1.79 12.91 -1.07
C LYS A 80 -0.83 13.08 0.12
N PRO A 81 -0.38 14.31 0.43
CA PRO A 81 0.33 14.58 1.68
C PRO A 81 -0.55 14.29 2.90
N ASP A 82 0.05 13.80 3.98
CA ASP A 82 -0.70 13.30 5.15
C ASP A 82 -1.57 14.39 5.80
N HIS A 83 -1.13 15.65 5.80
CA HIS A 83 -1.89 16.78 6.34
C HIS A 83 -3.15 17.15 5.54
N THR A 84 -3.31 16.58 4.34
CA THR A 84 -4.51 16.79 3.51
C THR A 84 -5.55 15.68 3.70
N LEU A 85 -5.21 14.62 4.42
CA LEU A 85 -6.15 13.56 4.76
C LEU A 85 -7.08 14.04 5.87
N THR A 86 -8.36 13.65 5.78
CA THR A 86 -9.27 13.82 6.91
C THR A 86 -8.81 12.95 8.08
N PHE A 87 -9.21 13.33 9.29
CA PHE A 87 -8.87 12.56 10.49
C PHE A 87 -9.33 11.09 10.40
N THR A 88 -10.50 10.85 9.81
CA THR A 88 -11.04 9.50 9.58
C THR A 88 -10.17 8.69 8.63
N GLU A 89 -9.78 9.27 7.49
CA GLU A 89 -8.89 8.60 6.52
C GLU A 89 -7.52 8.31 7.14
N TYR A 90 -6.98 9.27 7.88
CA TYR A 90 -5.70 9.11 8.57
C TYR A 90 -5.78 8.00 9.63
N THR A 91 -6.83 7.98 10.45
CA THR A 91 -7.01 6.96 11.50
C THR A 91 -7.14 5.56 10.91
N TYR A 92 -7.90 5.43 9.81
CA TYR A 92 -8.00 4.19 9.06
C TYR A 92 -6.62 3.75 8.52
N ALA A 93 -5.92 4.65 7.83
CA ALA A 93 -4.61 4.38 7.24
C ALA A 93 -3.55 4.02 8.30
N LYS A 94 -3.56 4.69 9.46
CA LYS A 94 -2.70 4.41 10.61
C LYS A 94 -2.90 2.99 11.14
N ASN A 95 -4.14 2.57 11.36
CA ASN A 95 -4.42 1.22 11.85
C ASN A 95 -3.99 0.17 10.83
N HIS A 96 -4.23 0.44 9.53
CA HIS A 96 -3.78 -0.44 8.46
C HIS A 96 -2.25 -0.49 8.36
N PHE A 97 -1.54 0.63 8.56
CA PHE A 97 -0.09 0.69 8.64
C PHE A 97 0.47 -0.19 9.76
N LEU A 98 -0.09 -0.08 10.97
CA LEU A 98 0.32 -0.88 12.13
C LEU A 98 0.15 -2.38 11.87
N MET A 99 -0.96 -2.78 11.26
CA MET A 99 -1.17 -4.15 10.81
C MET A 99 -0.14 -4.58 9.75
N CYS A 100 0.19 -3.71 8.78
CA CYS A 100 1.18 -4.02 7.76
C CYS A 100 2.57 -4.24 8.37
N ILE A 101 3.04 -3.38 9.25
CA ILE A 101 4.39 -3.51 9.84
C ILE A 101 4.51 -4.76 10.72
N GLN A 102 3.45 -5.12 11.45
CA GLN A 102 3.34 -6.37 12.20
C GLN A 102 3.58 -7.59 11.31
N ASN A 103 3.05 -7.57 10.09
CA ASN A 103 3.17 -8.65 9.12
C ASN A 103 4.44 -8.58 8.25
N THR A 104 5.23 -7.50 8.32
CA THR A 104 6.39 -7.25 7.44
C THR A 104 7.73 -7.36 8.16
N GLY A 105 7.78 -8.12 9.27
CA GLY A 105 9.03 -8.42 9.97
C GLY A 105 9.65 -7.23 10.72
N TRP A 106 8.90 -6.15 10.94
CA TRP A 106 9.34 -5.10 11.85
C TRP A 106 9.33 -5.70 13.26
N GLY A 107 10.51 -5.85 13.87
CA GLY A 107 10.63 -6.55 15.15
C GLY A 107 9.68 -5.98 16.21
N ASN A 108 9.18 -6.85 17.11
CA ASN A 108 8.11 -6.53 18.05
C ASN A 108 8.34 -5.23 18.82
N GLN A 109 9.58 -4.97 19.27
CA GLN A 109 9.92 -3.74 19.99
C GLN A 109 9.62 -2.46 19.18
N LEU A 110 9.89 -2.46 17.88
CA LEU A 110 9.62 -1.31 17.01
C LEU A 110 8.12 -1.14 16.76
N VAL A 111 7.42 -2.25 16.56
CA VAL A 111 5.95 -2.26 16.41
C VAL A 111 5.27 -1.73 17.67
N ASP A 112 5.69 -2.18 18.85
CA ASP A 112 5.14 -1.74 20.14
C ASP A 112 5.39 -0.26 20.39
N ALA A 113 6.59 0.23 20.07
CA ALA A 113 6.91 1.65 20.17
C ALA A 113 6.00 2.51 19.27
N LEU A 114 5.72 2.06 18.04
CA LEU A 114 4.82 2.75 17.13
C LEU A 114 3.35 2.66 17.60
N ASN A 115 2.91 1.51 18.09
CA ASN A 115 1.58 1.38 18.70
C ASN A 115 1.40 2.36 19.85
N TRP A 116 2.40 2.50 20.72
CA TRP A 116 2.36 3.45 21.84
C TRP A 116 2.36 4.91 21.38
N PHE A 117 3.15 5.26 20.37
CA PHE A 117 3.16 6.62 19.80
C PHE A 117 1.80 7.04 19.24
N PHE A 118 1.03 6.08 18.72
CA PHE A 118 -0.26 6.33 18.07
C PHE A 118 -1.49 6.14 18.97
N HIS A 119 -1.28 5.77 20.24
CA HIS A 119 -2.32 5.60 21.25
C HIS A 119 -2.64 6.94 21.92
#